data_AF-A0A7S0UED4-F1
#
_entry.id   AF-A0A7S0UED4-F1
#
_cell.length_a   1.000
_cell.length_b   1.000
_cell.length_c   1.000
_cell.angle_alpha   90.00
_cell.angle_beta   90.00
_cell.angle_gamma   90.00
#
_symmetry.space_group_name_H-M   'P 1'
#
loop_
_entity.id
_entity.type
_entity.pdbx_description
1 polymer ?
#
loop_
_entity_poly.entity_id
_entity_poly.type
_entity_poly.pdbx_seq_one_letter_code
_entity_poly.pdbx_strand_id
1 'polypeptide(L)'
;VPVPIISNIALSLAAGTATSCGFTVSGGLVCWGQSEKRATQEVFTWACGVTARWYRFVPLRMRFGGSEVWMTELEMYTKGGVRAAIQGLSNPGGDQGATLGFDVNKLNDGDAGTYWKDILGQPVVIDMGVSMVLEGYRWRLNPLDQSKDPVEWRGEATRSPTF
;
A
#
# COMPACT_ATOMS: atom_id res chain seq x y z
N VAL A 1 -11.62 4.57 -18.38
CA VAL A 1 -12.98 4.00 -18.37
C VAL A 1 -13.40 3.91 -16.90
N PRO A 2 -14.54 4.51 -16.49
CA PRO A 2 -15.04 4.34 -15.13
C PRO A 2 -15.35 2.86 -14.86
N VAL A 3 -14.88 2.32 -13.74
CA VAL A 3 -15.27 0.98 -13.29
C VAL A 3 -16.60 1.12 -12.58
N PRO A 4 -17.70 0.50 -13.06
CA PRO A 4 -18.97 0.56 -12.37
C PRO A 4 -18.88 -0.12 -11.00
N ILE A 5 -19.33 0.59 -9.96
CA ILE A 5 -19.45 0.03 -8.62
C ILE A 5 -20.73 -0.80 -8.59
N ILE A 6 -20.61 -2.11 -8.76
CA ILE A 6 -21.72 -3.06 -8.68
C ILE A 6 -21.80 -3.63 -7.26
N SER A 7 -22.30 -2.82 -6.32
CA SER A 7 -23.04 -3.19 -5.10
C SER A 7 -23.05 -1.99 -4.13
N ASN A 8 -23.67 -2.14 -2.96
CA ASN A 8 -23.90 -1.12 -1.91
C ASN A 8 -22.60 -0.58 -1.27
N ILE A 9 -21.67 -0.09 -2.09
CA ILE A 9 -20.28 0.21 -1.75
C ILE A 9 -20.05 1.72 -1.91
N ALA A 10 -20.06 2.47 -0.80
CA ALA A 10 -19.20 3.64 -0.54
C ALA A 10 -19.76 4.45 0.63
N LEU A 11 -19.01 4.55 1.75
CA LEU A 11 -19.28 5.52 2.82
C LEU A 11 -18.40 6.78 2.71
N SER A 12 -17.31 6.72 1.93
CA SER A 12 -16.43 7.86 1.62
C SER A 12 -15.54 7.50 0.42
N LEU A 13 -15.38 8.44 -0.51
CA LEU A 13 -14.46 8.37 -1.65
C LEU A 13 -13.40 9.46 -1.46
N ALA A 14 -12.12 9.07 -1.34
CA ALA A 14 -11.01 10.01 -1.44
C ALA A 14 -10.41 9.88 -2.85
N ALA A 15 -10.73 10.83 -3.72
CA ALA A 15 -10.10 10.96 -5.02
C ALA A 15 -8.92 11.94 -4.90
N GLY A 16 -7.69 11.43 -4.93
CA GLY A 16 -6.49 12.22 -5.25
C GLY A 16 -6.40 12.48 -6.75
N THR A 17 -5.34 13.14 -7.22
CA THR A 17 -5.24 13.53 -8.65
C THR A 17 -4.99 12.34 -9.58
N ALA A 18 -4.35 11.27 -9.09
CA ALA A 18 -4.08 10.05 -9.84
C ALA A 18 -4.74 8.78 -9.26
N THR A 19 -5.23 8.82 -8.01
CA THR A 19 -5.71 7.64 -7.25
C THR A 19 -7.06 7.89 -6.60
N SER A 20 -7.90 6.87 -6.53
CA SER A 20 -9.20 6.85 -5.86
C SER A 20 -9.23 5.75 -4.81
N CYS A 21 -9.80 6.00 -3.64
CA CYS A 21 -9.99 4.99 -2.59
C CYS A 21 -11.44 4.96 -2.09
N GLY A 22 -11.94 3.80 -1.69
CA GLY A 22 -13.27 3.61 -1.10
C GLY A 22 -13.32 2.52 -0.03
N PHE A 23 -14.25 2.65 0.94
CA PHE A 23 -14.43 1.69 2.03
C PHE A 23 -15.43 0.59 1.70
N THR A 24 -15.15 -0.62 2.20
CA THR A 24 -16.09 -1.75 2.19
C THR A 24 -16.95 -1.75 3.46
N VAL A 25 -18.13 -2.36 3.39
CA VAL A 25 -19.03 -2.56 4.56
C VAL A 25 -18.40 -3.42 5.66
N SER A 26 -17.37 -4.20 5.32
CA SER A 26 -16.58 -5.00 6.26
C SER A 26 -15.43 -4.21 6.92
N GLY A 27 -15.29 -2.91 6.63
CA GLY A 27 -14.25 -2.05 7.21
C GLY A 27 -12.89 -2.11 6.49
N GLY A 28 -12.82 -2.76 5.32
CA GLY A 28 -11.64 -2.74 4.46
C GLY A 28 -11.59 -1.48 3.58
N LEU A 29 -10.42 -1.18 3.02
CA LEU A 29 -10.22 -0.07 2.09
C LEU A 29 -9.73 -0.61 0.73
N VAL A 30 -10.30 -0.13 -0.36
CA VAL A 30 -9.86 -0.48 -1.73
C VAL A 30 -9.38 0.79 -2.41
N CYS A 31 -8.20 0.77 -3.01
CA CYS A 31 -7.60 1.92 -3.68
C CYS A 31 -7.15 1.56 -5.11
N TRP A 32 -7.48 2.38 -6.09
CA TRP A 32 -7.09 2.18 -7.48
C TRP A 32 -6.64 3.48 -8.10
N GLY A 33 -5.67 3.45 -9.02
CA GLY A 33 -5.09 4.68 -9.53
C GLY A 33 -3.87 4.48 -10.40
N GLN A 34 -3.38 5.56 -10.99
CA GLN A 34 -2.04 5.55 -11.56
C GLN A 34 -1.04 5.74 -10.44
N SER A 35 -0.10 4.82 -10.31
CA SER A 35 1.11 5.08 -9.56
C SER A 35 1.94 6.11 -10.34
N GLU A 36 2.33 7.20 -9.68
CA GLU A 36 3.12 8.24 -10.32
C GLU A 36 4.61 7.91 -10.25
N LYS A 37 5.31 8.06 -11.38
CA LYS A 37 6.77 7.87 -11.48
C LYS A 37 7.60 8.92 -10.74
N ARG A 38 6.96 9.87 -10.05
CA ARG A 38 7.65 10.99 -9.43
C ARG A 38 7.45 10.94 -7.93
N ALA A 39 8.56 10.74 -7.22
CA ALA A 39 8.68 11.05 -5.82
C ALA A 39 8.44 12.55 -5.63
N THR A 40 7.18 12.98 -5.58
CA THR A 40 6.78 14.31 -5.10
C THR A 40 5.26 14.34 -4.90
N GLN A 41 4.87 14.29 -3.62
CA GLN A 41 3.73 15.00 -3.03
C GLN A 41 2.35 14.36 -2.82
N GLU A 42 2.01 13.16 -3.28
CA GLU A 42 0.74 12.57 -2.81
C GLU A 42 0.95 11.71 -1.55
N VAL A 43 0.75 12.34 -0.37
CA VAL A 43 0.39 11.60 0.85
C VAL A 43 -1.09 11.29 0.72
N PHE A 44 -1.43 10.02 0.49
CA PHE A 44 -2.83 9.62 0.32
C PHE A 44 -3.53 9.74 1.65
N THR A 45 -4.40 10.74 1.82
CA THR A 45 -5.05 10.93 3.11
C THR A 45 -6.27 10.02 3.27
N TRP A 46 -6.22 9.05 4.18
CA TRP A 46 -7.39 8.32 4.70
C TRP A 46 -8.19 9.23 5.63
N ALA A 47 -9.34 9.69 5.17
CA ALA A 47 -10.14 10.65 5.94
C ALA A 47 -10.94 10.06 7.13
N CYS A 48 -10.81 8.77 7.48
CA CYS A 48 -11.80 8.12 8.37
C CYS A 48 -11.29 7.61 9.73
N GLY A 49 -9.99 7.72 10.04
CA GLY A 49 -9.53 7.59 11.42
C GLY A 49 -9.71 6.21 12.10
N VAL A 50 -9.56 5.08 11.39
CA VAL A 50 -9.67 3.73 12.01
C VAL A 50 -8.49 3.50 12.97
N THR A 51 -8.79 3.08 14.20
CA THR A 51 -7.76 2.63 15.15
C THR A 51 -7.41 1.16 14.88
N ALA A 52 -6.22 0.94 14.30
CA ALA A 52 -5.67 -0.37 13.97
C ALA A 52 -4.17 -0.43 14.27
N ARG A 53 -3.65 -1.64 14.49
CA ARG A 53 -2.20 -1.89 14.65
C ARG A 53 -1.59 -2.44 13.37
N TRP A 54 -2.33 -3.32 12.70
CA TRP A 54 -1.88 -4.05 11.54
C TRP A 54 -2.53 -3.49 10.29
N TYR A 55 -1.74 -3.27 9.25
CA TYR A 55 -2.20 -2.86 7.93
C TYR A 55 -1.70 -3.84 6.87
N ARG A 56 -2.49 -4.10 5.83
CA ARG A 56 -2.10 -4.99 4.72
C ARG A 56 -2.25 -4.26 3.40
N PHE A 57 -1.17 -4.25 2.66
CA PHE A 57 -1.14 -3.84 1.27
C PHE A 57 -1.30 -5.08 0.38
N VAL A 58 -2.29 -5.09 -0.51
CA VAL A 58 -2.52 -6.19 -1.46
C VAL A 58 -2.43 -5.64 -2.88
N PRO A 59 -1.41 -6.01 -3.68
CA PRO A 59 -1.41 -5.65 -5.08
C PRO A 59 -2.51 -6.42 -5.81
N LEU A 60 -3.32 -5.74 -6.64
CA LEU A 60 -4.42 -6.36 -7.38
C LEU A 60 -4.15 -6.40 -8.88
N ARG A 61 -3.50 -5.37 -9.42
CA ARG A 61 -3.20 -5.28 -10.85
C ARG A 61 -1.94 -4.49 -11.13
N MET A 62 -1.07 -5.04 -11.97
CA MET A 62 0.12 -4.37 -12.48
C MET A 62 -0.18 -3.58 -13.75
N ARG A 63 0.58 -2.51 -13.99
CA ARG A 63 0.37 -1.57 -15.10
C ARG A 63 0.30 -2.26 -16.46
N PHE A 64 1.16 -3.25 -16.69
CA PHE A 64 1.27 -3.97 -17.96
C PHE A 64 0.93 -5.47 -17.82
N GLY A 65 0.22 -5.85 -16.75
CA GLY A 65 -0.13 -7.24 -16.45
C GLY A 65 0.99 -8.02 -15.74
N GLY A 66 0.71 -9.29 -15.45
CA GLY A 66 1.55 -10.13 -14.59
C GLY A 66 1.27 -9.94 -13.09
N SER A 67 2.00 -10.69 -12.26
CA SER A 67 1.88 -10.70 -10.80
C SER A 67 3.04 -9.99 -10.09
N GLU A 68 4.15 -9.75 -10.79
CA GLU A 68 5.36 -9.26 -10.15
C GLU A 68 5.25 -7.77 -9.78
N VAL A 69 5.48 -7.47 -8.50
CA VAL A 69 5.37 -6.12 -7.92
C VAL A 69 6.74 -5.65 -7.41
N TRP A 70 7.15 -4.44 -7.79
CA TRP A 70 8.39 -3.81 -7.31
C TRP A 70 8.08 -2.46 -6.67
N MET A 71 8.58 -2.25 -5.46
CA MET A 71 8.33 -1.03 -4.68
C MET A 71 9.55 -0.66 -3.86
N THR A 72 9.81 0.63 -3.73
CA THR A 72 11.03 1.16 -3.13
C THR A 72 10.81 1.63 -1.70
N GLU A 73 9.72 2.35 -1.44
CA GLU A 73 9.45 2.88 -0.10
C GLU A 73 7.97 2.76 0.20
N LEU A 74 7.64 2.64 1.48
CA LEU A 74 6.32 2.64 2.06
C LEU A 74 6.38 3.43 3.36
N GLU A 75 5.52 4.43 3.44
CA GLU A 75 5.47 5.38 4.55
C GLU A 75 4.02 5.49 5.00
N MET A 76 3.82 5.56 6.31
CA MET A 76 2.50 5.71 6.93
C MET A 76 2.41 7.07 7.59
N TYR A 77 1.23 7.68 7.62
CA TYR A 77 1.00 9.02 8.15
C TYR A 77 -0.18 9.05 9.12
N THR A 78 -0.01 9.75 10.23
CA THR A 78 -1.08 10.03 11.19
C THR A 78 -1.95 11.18 10.71
N LYS A 79 -3.00 11.45 11.49
CA LYS A 79 -3.74 12.70 11.42
C LYS A 79 -2.81 13.92 11.42
N GLY A 80 -3.05 14.85 10.49
CA GLY A 80 -2.23 16.05 10.31
C GLY A 80 -0.95 15.84 9.49
N GLY A 81 -0.76 14.67 8.88
CA GLY A 81 0.34 14.42 7.94
C GLY A 81 1.70 14.14 8.58
N VAL A 82 1.74 13.74 9.85
CA VAL A 82 2.98 13.36 10.54
C VAL A 82 3.35 11.92 10.17
N ARG A 83 4.59 11.66 9.75
CA ARG A 83 5.05 10.30 9.41
C ARG A 83 5.06 9.41 10.66
N ALA A 84 4.38 8.28 10.60
CA ALA A 84 4.37 7.24 11.62
C ALA A 84 5.49 6.23 11.37
N ALA A 85 6.16 5.79 12.42
CA ALA A 85 7.23 4.80 12.34
C ALA A 85 6.64 3.38 12.24
N ILE A 86 6.88 2.72 11.11
CA ILE A 86 6.59 1.29 10.93
C ILE A 86 7.53 0.49 11.84
N GLN A 87 6.99 -0.46 12.61
CA GLN A 87 7.76 -1.28 13.56
C GLN A 87 8.08 -2.67 13.01
N GLY A 88 7.30 -3.15 12.04
CA GLY A 88 7.57 -4.42 11.38
C GLY A 88 6.94 -4.50 9.99
N LEU A 89 7.63 -5.23 9.11
CA LEU A 89 7.17 -5.54 7.76
C LEU A 89 7.29 -7.04 7.54
N SER A 90 6.30 -7.63 6.86
CA SER A 90 6.36 -9.02 6.44
C SER A 90 5.64 -9.24 5.11
N ASN A 91 6.08 -10.23 4.34
CA ASN A 91 5.40 -10.73 3.17
C ASN A 91 4.94 -12.18 3.46
N PRO A 92 3.73 -12.38 4.03
CA PRO A 92 3.29 -13.69 4.50
C PRO A 92 3.09 -14.73 3.39
N GLY A 93 2.95 -14.30 2.13
CA GLY A 93 2.90 -15.20 0.97
C GLY A 93 4.28 -15.73 0.55
N GLY A 94 5.34 -15.30 1.24
CA GLY A 94 6.72 -15.70 1.03
C GLY A 94 7.52 -14.59 0.39
N ASP A 95 8.57 -14.13 1.08
CA ASP A 95 9.42 -13.02 0.64
C ASP A 95 10.39 -13.45 -0.48
N GLN A 96 9.86 -13.60 -1.70
CA GLN A 96 10.58 -14.20 -2.84
C GLN A 96 11.85 -13.43 -3.23
N GLY A 97 11.91 -12.13 -2.94
CA GLY A 97 13.08 -11.28 -3.20
C GLY A 97 14.21 -11.43 -2.19
N ALA A 98 13.95 -12.04 -1.02
CA ALA A 98 14.85 -11.95 0.12
C ALA A 98 16.22 -12.62 -0.10
N THR A 99 16.26 -13.77 -0.77
CA THR A 99 17.52 -14.48 -1.07
C THR A 99 18.44 -13.70 -2.01
N LEU A 100 17.90 -12.71 -2.71
CA LEU A 100 18.60 -11.85 -3.66
C LEU A 100 18.80 -10.41 -3.13
N GLY A 101 18.45 -10.14 -1.87
CA GLY A 101 18.59 -8.82 -1.25
C GLY A 101 17.48 -7.82 -1.56
N PHE A 102 16.34 -8.28 -2.09
CA PHE A 102 15.15 -7.48 -2.40
C PHE A 102 13.99 -7.82 -1.44
N ASP A 103 14.31 -8.02 -0.16
CA ASP A 103 13.37 -8.41 0.88
C ASP A 103 12.39 -7.27 1.25
N VAL A 104 11.35 -7.61 2.01
CA VAL A 104 10.28 -6.67 2.37
C VAL A 104 10.77 -5.47 3.18
N ASN A 105 11.91 -5.57 3.89
CA ASN A 105 12.43 -4.44 4.67
C ASN A 105 12.94 -3.31 3.78
N LYS A 106 13.19 -3.57 2.50
CA LYS A 106 13.52 -2.53 1.52
C LYS A 106 12.43 -1.48 1.39
N LEU A 107 11.19 -1.79 1.77
CA LEU A 107 10.09 -0.82 1.78
C LEU A 107 10.20 0.25 2.88
N ASN A 108 11.09 0.12 3.85
CA ASN A 108 11.21 1.11 4.93
C ASN A 108 12.65 1.21 5.43
N ASP A 109 13.62 1.18 4.51
CA ASP A 109 15.04 1.43 4.83
C ASP A 109 15.45 2.89 4.58
N GLY A 110 14.60 3.69 3.95
CA GLY A 110 14.85 5.10 3.68
C GLY A 110 15.79 5.34 2.50
N ASP A 111 16.13 4.29 1.75
CA ASP A 111 16.97 4.35 0.56
C ASP A 111 16.13 4.18 -0.71
N ALA A 112 15.95 5.28 -1.44
CA ALA A 112 15.22 5.28 -2.70
C ALA A 112 15.91 4.52 -3.85
N GLY A 113 17.13 4.03 -3.64
CA GLY A 113 17.88 3.20 -4.58
C GLY A 113 17.64 1.70 -4.42
N THR A 114 17.06 1.27 -3.30
CA THR A 114 16.72 -0.13 -3.02
C THR A 114 15.24 -0.39 -3.26
N TYR A 115 14.86 -1.67 -3.41
CA TYR A 115 13.47 -2.03 -3.63
C TYR A 115 13.17 -3.44 -3.16
N TRP A 116 11.96 -3.62 -2.68
CA TRP A 116 11.35 -4.93 -2.49
C TRP A 116 10.81 -5.42 -3.84
N LYS A 117 10.91 -6.73 -4.07
CA LYS A 117 10.25 -7.39 -5.19
C LYS A 117 9.53 -8.65 -4.74
N ASP A 118 8.36 -8.88 -5.32
CA ASP A 118 7.65 -10.15 -5.17
C ASP A 118 7.10 -10.60 -6.52
N ILE A 119 7.53 -11.77 -6.98
CA ILE A 119 7.15 -12.33 -8.29
C ILE A 119 5.71 -12.86 -8.33
N LEU A 120 5.13 -13.15 -7.16
CA LEU A 120 3.80 -13.75 -7.01
C LEU A 120 2.71 -12.72 -6.70
N GLY A 121 3.07 -11.45 -6.52
CA GLY A 121 2.13 -10.39 -6.14
C GLY A 121 1.54 -10.61 -4.75
N GLN A 122 2.33 -11.14 -3.82
CA GLN A 122 1.86 -11.41 -2.47
C GLN A 122 1.70 -10.13 -1.64
N PRO A 123 0.83 -10.14 -0.63
CA PRO A 123 0.57 -8.95 0.16
C PRO A 123 1.74 -8.60 1.09
N VAL A 124 1.83 -7.32 1.45
CA VAL A 124 2.72 -6.84 2.52
C VAL A 124 1.89 -6.54 3.76
N VAL A 125 2.31 -7.06 4.90
CA VAL A 125 1.73 -6.75 6.20
C VAL A 125 2.66 -5.81 6.96
N ILE A 126 2.07 -4.77 7.52
CA ILE A 126 2.71 -3.66 8.22
C ILE A 126 2.25 -3.72 9.68
N ASP A 127 3.19 -3.88 10.60
CA ASP A 127 2.95 -3.76 12.04
C ASP A 127 3.39 -2.36 12.50
N MET A 128 2.45 -1.59 13.04
CA MET A 128 2.74 -0.29 13.66
C MET A 128 3.24 -0.44 15.11
N GLY A 129 3.29 -1.66 15.66
CA GLY A 129 3.70 -2.00 17.03
C GLY A 129 2.66 -1.62 18.08
N VAL A 130 1.89 -0.57 17.84
CA VAL A 130 0.80 -0.08 18.68
C VAL A 130 -0.45 0.19 17.83
N SER A 131 -1.62 0.08 18.45
CA SER A 131 -2.86 0.52 17.79
C SER A 131 -2.85 2.04 17.67
N MET A 132 -2.94 2.54 16.44
CA MET A 132 -2.93 3.97 16.17
C MET A 132 -3.88 4.32 15.04
N VAL A 133 -4.16 5.62 14.92
CA VAL A 133 -4.98 6.16 13.83
C VAL A 133 -4.05 6.65 12.73
N LEU A 134 -4.11 6.00 11.58
CA LEU A 134 -3.43 6.46 10.37
C LEU A 134 -4.45 7.13 9.45
N GLU A 135 -4.06 8.31 8.99
CA GLU A 135 -4.81 9.09 8.01
C GLU A 135 -4.06 9.12 6.68
N GLY A 136 -3.10 8.24 6.44
CA GLY A 136 -2.56 8.10 5.11
C GLY A 136 -1.38 7.18 4.95
N TYR A 137 -1.04 6.93 3.70
CA TYR A 137 0.19 6.26 3.32
C TYR A 137 0.79 6.93 2.09
N ARG A 138 2.08 6.68 1.88
CA ARG A 138 2.80 6.95 0.65
C ARG A 138 3.60 5.73 0.32
N TRP A 139 3.79 5.51 -0.97
CA TRP A 139 4.73 4.52 -1.43
C TRP A 139 5.43 5.00 -2.69
N ARG A 140 6.57 4.40 -3.01
CA ARG A 140 7.38 4.76 -4.16
C ARG A 140 7.52 3.58 -5.09
N LEU A 141 7.36 3.86 -6.37
CA LEU A 141 7.67 2.93 -7.44
C LEU A 141 9.18 2.80 -7.60
N ASN A 142 9.59 1.62 -8.04
CA ASN A 142 10.94 1.41 -8.51
C ASN A 142 11.17 2.16 -9.84
N PRO A 143 12.27 2.92 -9.99
CA PRO A 143 12.56 3.64 -11.22
C PRO A 143 12.98 2.74 -12.40
N LEU A 144 13.38 1.50 -12.15
CA LEU A 144 14.03 0.64 -13.16
C LEU A 144 13.05 -0.04 -14.11
N ASP A 145 11.87 -0.43 -13.65
CA ASP A 145 10.89 -1.16 -14.46
C ASP A 145 9.45 -0.85 -14.05
N GLN A 146 8.77 -0.05 -14.88
CA GLN A 146 7.40 0.39 -14.65
C GLN A 146 6.37 -0.69 -15.04
N SER A 147 6.79 -1.80 -15.65
CA SER A 147 5.93 -2.95 -15.87
C SER A 147 5.45 -3.58 -14.56
N LYS A 148 6.22 -3.36 -13.48
CA LYS A 148 6.02 -3.91 -12.14
C LYS A 148 5.26 -2.97 -11.21
N ASP A 149 4.78 -1.85 -11.74
CA ASP A 149 4.04 -0.86 -10.98
C ASP A 149 2.65 -1.39 -10.62
N PRO A 150 2.27 -1.47 -9.34
CA PRO A 150 0.88 -1.66 -8.97
C PRO A 150 0.08 -0.41 -9.39
N VAL A 151 -1.05 -0.64 -10.06
CA VAL A 151 -2.01 0.39 -10.48
C VAL A 151 -3.42 0.13 -9.94
N GLU A 152 -3.57 -0.96 -9.21
CA GLU A 152 -4.76 -1.28 -8.44
C GLU A 152 -4.34 -2.08 -7.22
N TRP A 153 -4.90 -1.74 -6.07
CA TRP A 153 -4.52 -2.38 -4.82
C TRP A 153 -5.60 -2.32 -3.75
N ARG A 154 -5.43 -3.11 -2.70
CA ARG A 154 -6.28 -3.07 -1.51
C ARG A 154 -5.45 -2.69 -0.30
N GLY A 155 -5.98 -1.77 0.51
CA GLY A 155 -5.44 -1.42 1.81
C GLY A 155 -6.36 -1.98 2.89
N GLU A 156 -5.85 -2.75 3.82
CA GLU A 156 -6.67 -3.29 4.90
C GLU A 156 -6.09 -2.87 6.23
N ALA A 157 -6.95 -2.73 7.24
CA ALA A 157 -6.57 -2.35 8.58
C ALA A 157 -7.30 -3.25 9.57
N THR A 158 -6.58 -3.75 10.58
CA THR A 158 -7.16 -4.63 11.60
C THR A 158 -6.44 -4.46 12.94
N ARG A 159 -7.15 -4.82 14.01
CA ARG A 159 -6.59 -4.91 15.37
C ARG A 159 -5.98 -6.28 15.64
N SER A 160 -6.25 -7.26 14.78
CA SER A 160 -5.71 -8.62 14.85
C SER A 160 -4.44 -8.75 14.00
N PRO A 161 -3.46 -9.58 14.37
CA PRO A 161 -2.36 -9.94 13.46
C PRO A 161 -2.80 -10.80 12.26
N THR A 162 -4.05 -11.29 12.26
CA THR A 162 -4.62 -12.07 11.17
C THR A 162 -5.51 -11.21 10.27
N PHE A 163 -5.35 -11.40 8.96
CA PHE A 163 -6.08 -10.73 7.89
C PHE A 163 -6.75 -11.74 6.94
#